data_AF-A0A3B0P2K7-F1
#
_entry.id   AF-A0A3B0P2K7-F1
#
_cell.length_a   1.000
_cell.length_b   1.000
_cell.length_c   1.000
_cell.angle_alpha   90.00
_cell.angle_beta   90.00
_cell.angle_gamma   90.00
#
_symmetry.space_group_name_H-M   'P 1'
#
loop_
_entity.id
_entity.type
_entity.pdbx_description
1 polymer ?
#
loop_
_entity_poly.entity_id
_entity_poly.type
_entity_poly.pdbx_seq_one_letter_code
_entity_poly.pdbx_strand_id
1 'polypeptide(L)'
;MSYQDQLNFKQTIINNLFQRNLNYFNVKKIIKSNNQLNYRNKISLQIEYHENQIKFGFYKKHSHQLIAQSDLYLGNSTIKKFYKNILLDPNNQFDQELKKAIFNLKPKKIILRSPSNNNLNEEIEIILILKNHPNKNLIDNLEKINKKISIYKFSIFIENKNHW
;
A
#
# COMPACT_ATOMS: atom_id res chain seq x y z
N MET A 1 20.04 -7.33 10.39
CA MET A 1 19.57 -8.34 11.37
C MET A 1 18.96 -9.49 10.59
N SER A 2 19.41 -10.73 10.82
CA SER A 2 18.86 -11.89 10.12
C SER A 2 17.40 -12.13 10.55
N TYR A 3 16.65 -12.92 9.78
CA TYR A 3 15.28 -13.26 10.16
C TYR A 3 15.23 -14.13 11.43
N GLN A 4 16.21 -15.00 11.63
CA GLN A 4 16.29 -15.78 12.86
C GLN A 4 16.54 -14.87 14.07
N ASP A 5 17.41 -13.87 13.94
CA ASP A 5 17.62 -12.87 14.98
C ASP A 5 16.34 -12.07 15.26
N GLN A 6 15.55 -11.75 14.23
CA GLN A 6 14.24 -11.11 14.42
C GLN A 6 13.29 -11.99 15.24
N LEU A 7 13.25 -13.30 14.99
CA LEU A 7 12.42 -14.23 15.75
C LEU A 7 12.91 -14.35 17.20
N ASN A 8 14.22 -14.51 17.40
CA ASN A 8 14.84 -14.60 18.73
C ASN A 8 14.61 -13.32 19.55
N PHE A 9 14.77 -12.16 18.93
CA PHE A 9 14.51 -10.86 19.54
C PHE A 9 13.04 -10.71 19.96
N LYS A 10 12.10 -11.04 19.08
CA LYS A 10 10.66 -11.02 19.40
C LYS A 10 10.31 -12.00 20.51
N GLN A 11 10.89 -13.21 20.49
CA GLN A 11 10.65 -14.22 21.52
C GLN A 11 11.11 -13.72 22.89
N THR A 12 12.28 -13.08 22.95
CA THR A 12 12.82 -12.49 24.17
C THR A 12 11.87 -11.42 24.73
N ILE A 13 11.35 -10.55 23.87
CA ILE A 13 10.36 -9.53 24.28
C ILE A 13 9.10 -10.19 24.87
N ILE A 14 8.52 -11.18 24.19
CA ILE A 14 7.29 -11.84 24.66
C ILE A 14 7.54 -12.57 25.98
N ASN A 15 8.63 -13.33 26.10
CA ASN A 15 8.98 -14.03 27.35
C ASN A 15 9.07 -13.04 28.51
N ASN A 16 9.78 -11.93 28.32
CA ASN A 16 9.94 -10.90 29.34
C ASN A 16 8.60 -10.24 29.72
N LEU A 17 7.72 -9.99 28.74
CA LEU A 17 6.39 -9.42 29.00
C LEU A 17 5.51 -10.38 29.80
N PHE A 18 5.49 -11.67 29.44
CA PHE A 18 4.68 -12.68 30.15
C PHE A 18 5.22 -12.96 31.56
N GLN A 19 6.54 -13.05 31.72
CA GLN A 19 7.16 -13.19 33.04
C GLN A 19 6.82 -12.00 33.94
N ARG A 20 7.06 -10.77 33.47
CA ARG A 20 6.92 -9.56 34.31
C ARG A 20 5.47 -9.25 34.68
N ASN A 21 4.52 -9.48 33.78
CA ASN A 21 3.13 -9.05 34.00
C ASN A 21 2.22 -10.19 34.45
N LEU A 22 2.55 -11.45 34.16
CA LEU A 22 1.68 -12.61 34.41
C LEU A 22 2.38 -13.73 35.20
N ASN A 23 3.67 -13.59 35.54
CA ASN A 23 4.49 -14.65 36.12
C ASN A 23 4.42 -15.98 35.34
N TYR A 24 4.28 -15.88 34.02
CA TYR A 24 4.11 -17.02 33.13
C TYR A 24 5.38 -17.28 32.31
N PHE A 25 5.93 -18.49 32.42
CA PHE A 25 7.24 -18.85 31.84
C PHE A 25 7.14 -19.75 30.60
N ASN A 26 6.01 -20.42 30.37
CA ASN A 26 5.86 -21.46 29.35
C ASN A 26 5.36 -20.91 28.01
N VAL A 27 5.96 -19.82 27.53
CA VAL A 27 5.57 -19.19 26.26
C VAL A 27 6.04 -20.06 25.10
N LYS A 28 5.11 -20.46 24.22
CA LYS A 28 5.42 -21.23 23.02
C LYS A 28 6.26 -20.40 22.03
N LYS A 29 7.02 -21.09 21.18
CA LYS A 29 7.84 -20.44 20.13
C LYS A 29 6.96 -19.70 19.13
N ILE A 30 7.42 -18.52 18.71
CA ILE A 30 6.79 -17.74 17.63
C ILE A 30 6.78 -18.56 16.34
N ILE A 31 5.61 -18.66 15.72
CA ILE A 31 5.44 -19.27 14.40
C ILE A 31 6.01 -18.31 13.35
N LYS A 32 6.94 -18.81 12.53
CA LYS A 32 7.55 -18.03 11.46
C LYS A 32 6.56 -17.77 10.32
N SER A 33 6.62 -16.58 9.74
CA SER A 33 6.03 -16.32 8.42
C SER A 33 6.69 -17.20 7.37
N ASN A 34 5.91 -17.69 6.42
CA ASN A 34 6.40 -18.42 5.24
C ASN A 34 7.25 -17.53 4.34
N ASN A 35 6.92 -16.24 4.26
CA ASN A 35 7.57 -15.26 3.40
C ASN A 35 8.03 -14.04 4.21
N GLN A 36 9.28 -13.61 4.00
CA GLN A 36 9.86 -12.42 4.62
C GLN A 36 9.68 -11.16 3.78
N LEU A 37 9.53 -11.34 2.46
CA LEU A 37 9.25 -10.30 1.47
C LEU A 37 8.00 -10.69 0.68
N ASN A 38 7.41 -9.73 -0.03
CA ASN A 38 6.26 -9.92 -0.89
C ASN A 38 5.01 -10.58 -0.23
N TYR A 39 4.89 -10.55 1.10
CA TYR A 39 3.80 -11.19 1.84
C TYR A 39 2.58 -10.29 2.06
N ARG A 40 2.73 -8.98 1.85
CA ARG A 40 1.73 -7.97 2.20
C ARG A 40 0.73 -7.80 1.06
N ASN A 41 -0.52 -8.13 1.35
CA ASN A 41 -1.67 -8.01 0.43
C ASN A 41 -2.34 -6.63 0.45
N LYS A 42 -1.88 -5.70 1.28
CA LYS A 42 -2.42 -4.34 1.40
C LYS A 42 -1.32 -3.33 1.70
N ILE A 43 -1.09 -2.36 0.83
CA ILE A 43 -0.16 -1.24 1.05
C ILE A 43 -0.90 0.09 1.00
N SER A 44 -0.56 1.02 1.88
CA SER A 44 -1.11 2.37 1.90
C SER A 44 0.01 3.38 1.67
N LEU A 45 -0.09 4.12 0.57
CA LEU A 45 0.83 5.18 0.18
C LEU A 45 0.22 6.53 0.49
N GLN A 46 1.00 7.40 1.12
CA GLN A 46 0.67 8.81 1.28
C GLN A 46 1.09 9.55 0.01
N ILE A 47 0.37 10.62 -0.34
CA ILE A 47 0.64 11.44 -1.52
C ILE A 47 0.89 12.89 -1.08
N GLU A 48 1.96 13.48 -1.61
CA GLU A 48 2.26 14.91 -1.51
C GLU A 48 2.36 15.52 -2.90
N TYR A 49 1.71 16.68 -3.06
CA TYR A 49 1.74 17.46 -4.28
C TYR A 49 2.66 18.65 -4.06
N HIS A 50 3.73 18.73 -4.85
CA HIS A 50 4.64 19.88 -4.95
C HIS A 50 4.48 20.49 -6.35
N GLU A 51 4.84 21.76 -6.53
CA GLU A 51 4.57 22.52 -7.78
C GLU A 51 4.96 21.76 -9.05
N ASN A 52 6.11 21.08 -9.05
CA ASN A 52 6.65 20.38 -10.22
C ASN A 52 6.66 18.85 -10.10
N GLN A 53 6.20 18.28 -8.98
CA GLN A 53 6.32 16.83 -8.76
C GLN A 53 5.29 16.29 -7.77
N ILE A 54 4.82 15.06 -8.04
CA ILE A 54 3.99 14.29 -7.13
C ILE A 54 4.89 13.28 -6.44
N LYS A 55 4.98 13.36 -5.12
CA LYS A 55 5.70 12.37 -4.31
C LYS A 55 4.71 11.43 -3.65
N PHE A 56 5.03 10.14 -3.63
CA PHE A 56 4.22 9.15 -2.94
C PHE A 56 5.09 8.11 -2.25
N GLY A 57 4.68 7.68 -1.06
CA GLY A 57 5.48 6.80 -0.23
C GLY A 57 4.98 6.69 1.20
N PHE A 58 5.90 6.55 2.15
CA PHE A 58 5.59 6.38 3.57
C PHE A 58 6.14 7.54 4.39
N TYR A 59 5.46 7.87 5.49
CA TYR A 59 6.01 8.82 6.45
C TYR A 59 7.20 8.21 7.21
N LYS A 60 8.26 8.99 7.37
CA LYS A 60 9.40 8.63 8.22
C LYS A 60 8.92 8.50 9.67
N LYS A 61 9.50 7.53 10.39
CA LYS A 61 9.17 7.24 11.80
C LYS A 61 9.16 8.52 12.64
N HIS A 62 8.09 8.73 13.41
CA HIS A 62 7.86 9.92 14.25
C HIS A 62 7.81 11.26 13.51
N SER A 63 7.40 11.28 12.23
CA SER A 63 7.23 12.52 11.47
C SER A 63 6.12 12.42 10.43
N HIS A 64 5.75 13.55 9.83
CA HIS A 64 4.93 13.61 8.61
C HIS A 64 5.79 13.83 7.35
N GLN A 65 7.11 13.62 7.46
CA GLN A 65 8.01 13.75 6.31
C GLN A 65 7.81 12.53 5.40
N LEU A 66 7.32 12.76 4.18
CA LEU A 66 7.13 11.71 3.19
C LEU A 66 8.47 11.26 2.57
N ILE A 67 8.72 9.96 2.62
CA ILE A 67 9.84 9.29 1.97
C ILE A 67 9.32 8.54 0.75
N ALA A 68 9.67 9.02 -0.44
CA ALA A 68 9.35 8.36 -1.70
C ALA A 68 10.00 6.97 -1.74
N GLN A 69 9.29 6.00 -2.30
CA GLN A 69 9.77 4.62 -2.37
C GLN A 69 10.17 4.29 -3.82
N SER A 70 11.30 3.61 -4.02
CA SER A 70 11.66 3.07 -5.34
C SER A 70 11.00 1.70 -5.59
N ASP A 71 10.64 0.98 -4.53
CA ASP A 71 9.95 -0.31 -4.61
C ASP A 71 9.10 -0.54 -3.34
N LEU A 72 8.17 -1.48 -3.43
CA LEU A 72 7.32 -1.94 -2.33
C LEU A 72 7.72 -3.38 -1.95
N TYR A 73 8.90 -3.56 -1.35
CA TYR A 73 9.50 -4.88 -1.07
C TYR A 73 8.60 -5.86 -0.30
N LEU A 74 7.72 -5.35 0.55
CA LEU A 74 6.80 -6.18 1.32
C LEU A 74 5.52 -6.52 0.54
N GLY A 75 5.15 -5.75 -0.48
CA GLY A 75 3.93 -5.94 -1.27
C GLY A 75 4.02 -7.16 -2.17
N ASN A 76 2.92 -7.87 -2.37
CA ASN A 76 2.89 -8.99 -3.31
C ASN A 76 3.24 -8.54 -4.76
N SER A 77 3.48 -9.51 -5.65
CA SER A 77 3.89 -9.25 -7.03
C SER A 77 2.95 -8.29 -7.77
N THR A 78 1.63 -8.48 -7.63
CA THR A 78 0.61 -7.64 -8.26
C THR A 78 0.68 -6.19 -7.79
N ILE A 79 0.80 -5.95 -6.48
CA ILE A 79 0.97 -4.61 -5.91
C ILE A 79 2.27 -3.97 -6.42
N LYS A 80 3.37 -4.72 -6.47
CA LYS A 80 4.66 -4.21 -6.96
C LYS A 80 4.62 -3.86 -8.45
N LYS A 81 3.98 -4.71 -9.27
CA LYS A 81 3.79 -4.46 -10.70
C LYS A 81 2.97 -3.19 -10.93
N PHE A 82 1.82 -3.05 -10.27
CA PHE A 82 1.00 -1.85 -10.37
C PHE A 82 1.77 -0.60 -9.91
N TYR A 83 2.48 -0.70 -8.78
CA TYR A 83 3.29 0.40 -8.27
C TYR A 83 4.35 0.85 -9.27
N LYS A 84 5.15 -0.09 -9.80
CA LYS A 84 6.24 0.22 -10.74
C LYS A 84 5.71 0.74 -12.08
N ASN A 85 4.77 0.01 -12.69
CA ASN A 85 4.35 0.26 -14.05
C ASN A 85 3.31 1.39 -14.17
N ILE A 86 2.49 1.63 -13.15
CA ILE A 86 1.46 2.68 -13.22
C ILE A 86 1.89 3.92 -12.44
N LEU A 87 2.30 3.76 -11.17
CA LEU A 87 2.55 4.92 -10.30
C LEU A 87 3.94 5.50 -10.49
N LEU A 88 4.98 4.66 -10.49
CA LEU A 88 6.36 5.10 -10.52
C LEU A 88 6.77 5.54 -11.93
N ASP A 89 6.83 4.61 -12.87
CA ASP A 89 7.44 4.82 -14.18
C ASP A 89 6.62 4.15 -15.30
N PRO A 90 5.58 4.83 -15.81
CA PRO A 90 4.70 4.28 -16.84
C PRO A 90 5.34 4.26 -18.23
N ASN A 91 5.49 3.05 -18.76
CA ASN A 91 6.23 2.79 -20.00
C ASN A 91 5.37 2.76 -21.28
N ASN A 92 4.04 2.82 -21.16
CA ASN A 92 3.14 2.85 -22.31
C ASN A 92 2.06 3.94 -22.16
N GLN A 93 1.40 4.26 -23.28
CA GLN A 93 0.38 5.31 -23.34
C GLN A 93 -0.78 5.08 -22.36
N PHE A 94 -1.23 3.83 -22.20
CA PHE A 94 -2.32 3.50 -21.30
C PHE A 94 -1.93 3.75 -19.84
N ASP A 95 -0.74 3.30 -19.41
CA ASP A 95 -0.24 3.48 -18.05
C ASP A 95 -0.07 4.96 -17.72
N GLN A 96 0.40 5.76 -18.69
CA GLN A 96 0.53 7.21 -18.56
C GLN A 96 -0.84 7.91 -18.41
N GLU A 97 -1.81 7.54 -19.25
CA GLU A 97 -3.19 8.04 -19.17
C GLU A 97 -3.83 7.67 -17.82
N LEU A 98 -3.64 6.44 -17.37
CA LEU A 98 -4.18 5.94 -16.12
C LEU A 98 -3.55 6.65 -14.92
N LYS A 99 -2.22 6.80 -14.89
CA LYS A 99 -1.50 7.59 -13.87
C LYS A 99 -2.05 9.01 -13.80
N LYS A 100 -2.20 9.67 -14.95
CA LYS A 100 -2.75 11.03 -15.04
C LYS A 100 -4.18 11.09 -14.51
N ALA A 101 -5.04 10.14 -14.89
CA ALA A 101 -6.42 10.08 -14.41
C ALA A 101 -6.52 9.89 -12.89
N ILE A 102 -5.69 9.01 -12.32
CA ILE A 102 -5.61 8.80 -10.86
C ILE A 102 -5.21 10.09 -10.15
N PHE A 103 -4.15 10.76 -10.61
CA PHE A 103 -3.64 11.95 -9.92
C PHE A 103 -4.47 13.21 -10.17
N ASN A 104 -5.23 13.30 -11.26
CA ASN A 104 -6.19 14.38 -11.49
C ASN A 104 -7.30 14.42 -10.43
N LEU A 105 -7.64 13.27 -9.83
CA LEU A 105 -8.57 13.21 -8.71
C LEU A 105 -7.99 13.85 -7.44
N LYS A 106 -6.68 14.07 -7.36
CA LYS A 106 -5.96 14.57 -6.18
C LYS A 106 -6.12 13.70 -4.92
N PRO A 107 -5.88 12.37 -4.99
CA PRO A 107 -5.91 11.52 -3.81
C PRO A 107 -4.90 11.96 -2.75
N LYS A 108 -5.32 12.01 -1.48
CA LYS A 108 -4.42 12.19 -0.33
C LYS A 108 -3.63 10.91 -0.04
N LYS A 109 -4.25 9.76 -0.32
CA LYS A 109 -3.71 8.43 -0.05
C LYS A 109 -4.22 7.45 -1.09
N ILE A 110 -3.33 6.55 -1.52
CA ILE A 110 -3.65 5.43 -2.40
C ILE A 110 -3.43 4.15 -1.60
N ILE A 111 -4.43 3.26 -1.55
CA ILE A 111 -4.31 1.95 -0.94
C ILE A 111 -4.42 0.89 -2.04
N LEU A 112 -3.42 0.04 -2.12
CA LEU A 112 -3.34 -1.08 -3.06
C LEU A 112 -3.66 -2.36 -2.31
N ARG A 113 -4.64 -3.13 -2.77
CA ARG A 113 -5.01 -4.43 -2.21
C ARG A 113 -5.03 -5.48 -3.31
N SER A 114 -4.41 -6.61 -3.05
CA SER A 114 -4.43 -7.74 -3.98
C SER A 114 -4.38 -9.04 -3.16
N PRO A 115 -5.13 -10.09 -3.53
CA PRO A 115 -5.10 -11.37 -2.81
C PRO A 115 -3.68 -11.90 -2.64
N SER A 116 -3.42 -12.58 -1.52
CA SER A 116 -2.13 -13.25 -1.29
C SER A 116 -1.97 -14.55 -2.09
N ASN A 117 -3.01 -14.99 -2.81
CA ASN A 117 -3.04 -16.28 -3.47
C ASN A 117 -2.36 -16.20 -4.85
N ASN A 118 -1.54 -17.21 -5.15
CA ASN A 118 -0.88 -17.42 -6.45
C ASN A 118 -1.87 -17.82 -7.58
N ASN A 119 -3.17 -17.59 -7.42
CA ASN A 119 -4.12 -17.91 -8.49
C ASN A 119 -3.94 -16.92 -9.63
N LEU A 120 -3.97 -17.44 -10.85
CA LEU A 120 -3.60 -16.83 -12.13
C LEU A 120 -4.25 -15.46 -12.44
N ASN A 121 -5.27 -15.06 -11.69
CA ASN A 121 -5.95 -13.79 -11.87
C ASN A 121 -5.22 -12.72 -11.05
N GLU A 122 -4.42 -11.87 -11.72
CA GLU A 122 -3.73 -10.72 -11.15
C GLU A 122 -4.71 -9.60 -10.74
N GLU A 123 -5.62 -9.91 -9.83
CA GLU A 123 -6.63 -8.97 -9.37
C GLU A 123 -6.03 -7.98 -8.37
N ILE A 124 -6.35 -6.70 -8.58
CA ILE A 124 -5.97 -5.62 -7.69
C ILE A 124 -7.11 -4.61 -7.53
N GLU A 125 -7.35 -4.24 -6.27
CA GLU A 125 -8.22 -3.14 -5.87
C GLU A 125 -7.36 -1.92 -5.52
N ILE A 126 -7.64 -0.82 -6.20
CA ILE A 126 -7.01 0.49 -6.02
C ILE A 126 -8.02 1.39 -5.33
N ILE A 127 -7.74 1.72 -4.08
CA ILE A 127 -8.59 2.59 -3.28
C ILE A 127 -7.97 3.98 -3.23
N LEU A 128 -8.72 4.98 -3.71
CA LEU A 128 -8.34 6.38 -3.69
C LEU A 128 -9.05 7.08 -2.53
N ILE A 129 -8.29 7.62 -1.59
CA ILE A 129 -8.82 8.42 -0.48
C ILE A 129 -8.62 9.90 -0.80
N LEU A 130 -9.71 10.65 -0.87
CA LEU A 130 -9.75 12.05 -1.27
C LEU A 130 -10.12 12.95 -0.08
N LYS A 131 -9.72 14.22 -0.13
CA LYS A 131 -10.18 15.22 0.86
C LYS A 131 -11.59 15.72 0.57
N ASN A 132 -11.93 15.85 -0.71
CA ASN A 132 -13.19 16.44 -1.19
C ASN A 132 -13.85 15.51 -2.21
N HIS A 133 -15.14 15.69 -2.44
CA HIS A 133 -15.86 15.02 -3.53
C HIS A 133 -15.20 15.40 -4.88
N PRO A 134 -14.76 14.43 -5.69
CA PRO A 134 -14.22 14.72 -7.02
C PRO A 134 -15.36 15.08 -7.98
N ASN A 135 -15.04 15.86 -9.02
CA ASN A 135 -15.97 16.12 -10.12
C ASN A 135 -16.29 14.79 -10.84
N LYS A 136 -17.57 14.53 -11.11
CA LYS A 136 -18.04 13.33 -11.81
C LYS A 136 -17.29 13.07 -13.11
N ASN A 137 -16.99 14.11 -13.89
CA ASN A 137 -16.25 13.98 -15.16
C ASN A 137 -14.87 13.35 -14.98
N LEU A 138 -14.21 13.56 -13.84
CA LEU A 138 -12.91 12.96 -13.54
C LEU A 138 -13.05 11.46 -13.23
N ILE A 139 -14.13 11.08 -12.54
CA ILE A 139 -14.46 9.67 -12.28
C ILE A 139 -14.78 8.96 -13.59
N ASP A 140 -15.66 9.56 -14.41
CA ASP A 140 -16.07 9.00 -15.69
C ASP A 140 -14.86 8.82 -16.64
N ASN A 141 -13.91 9.76 -16.62
CA ASN A 141 -12.66 9.64 -17.37
C ASN A 141 -11.78 8.48 -16.87
N LEU A 142 -11.63 8.31 -15.55
CA LEU A 142 -10.90 7.18 -14.96
C LEU A 142 -11.54 5.85 -15.37
N GLU A 143 -12.86 5.74 -15.26
CA GLU A 143 -13.59 4.53 -15.66
C GLU A 143 -13.46 4.23 -17.15
N LYS A 144 -13.56 5.27 -18.00
CA LYS A 144 -13.40 5.14 -19.46
C LYS A 144 -12.02 4.61 -19.82
N ILE A 145 -10.96 5.13 -19.21
CA ILE A 145 -9.59 4.63 -19.42
C ILE A 145 -9.50 3.18 -18.93
N ASN A 146 -9.96 2.91 -17.71
CA ASN A 146 -9.87 1.58 -17.11
C ASN A 146 -10.59 0.48 -17.93
N LYS A 147 -11.74 0.80 -18.55
CA LYS A 147 -12.50 -0.13 -19.41
C LYS A 147 -11.73 -0.61 -20.65
N LYS A 148 -10.66 0.07 -21.07
CA LYS A 148 -9.84 -0.34 -22.23
C LYS A 148 -9.16 -1.70 -22.01
N ILE A 149 -8.81 -2.04 -20.75
CA ILE A 149 -8.11 -3.29 -20.40
C ILE A 149 -8.87 -4.06 -19.30
N SER A 150 -9.66 -3.37 -18.47
CA SER A 150 -10.58 -3.93 -17.45
C SER A 150 -9.94 -4.83 -16.38
N ILE A 151 -8.68 -4.56 -15.99
CA ILE A 151 -7.96 -5.36 -14.98
C ILE A 151 -8.07 -4.74 -13.57
N TYR A 152 -8.31 -3.44 -13.45
CA TYR A 152 -8.21 -2.74 -12.17
C TYR A 152 -9.58 -2.44 -11.56
N LYS A 153 -9.76 -2.79 -10.29
CA LYS A 153 -10.95 -2.41 -9.52
C LYS A 153 -10.67 -1.12 -8.75
N PHE A 154 -11.32 -0.02 -9.14
CA PHE A 154 -11.19 1.25 -8.41
C PHE A 154 -12.28 1.38 -7.33
N SER A 155 -11.90 1.96 -6.19
CA SER A 155 -12.84 2.38 -5.15
C SER A 155 -12.45 3.77 -4.66
N ILE A 156 -13.44 4.66 -4.55
CA ILE A 156 -13.20 6.06 -4.25
C ILE A 156 -13.90 6.38 -2.92
N PHE A 157 -13.14 6.87 -1.95
CA PHE A 157 -13.66 7.29 -0.65
C PHE A 157 -13.22 8.70 -0.31
N ILE A 158 -14.01 9.36 0.52
CA ILE A 158 -13.74 10.70 1.03
C ILE A 158 -13.33 10.57 2.49
N GLU A 159 -12.29 11.31 2.87
CA GLU A 159 -11.78 11.33 4.23
C GLU A 159 -12.86 11.88 5.18
N ASN A 160 -13.35 11.04 6.07
CA ASN A 160 -14.26 11.47 7.13
C ASN A 160 -13.51 12.42 8.07
N LYS A 161 -14.02 13.64 8.23
CA LYS A 161 -13.48 14.66 9.15
C LYS A 161 -13.74 14.35 10.63
N ASN A 162 -14.47 13.27 10.95
CA ASN A 162 -14.75 12.89 12.32
C ASN A 162 -13.50 12.23 12.93
N HIS A 163 -12.59 13.06 13.43
CA HIS A 163 -11.62 12.66 14.44
C HIS A 163 -12.39 12.41 15.74
N TRP A 164 -12.34 11.16 16.21
CA TRP A 164 -12.70 10.78 17.57
C TRP A 164 -11.54 11.10 18.50
#